data_AF-A0A497GXQ7-F1
#
_entry.id   AF-A0A497GXQ7-F1
#
_cell.length_a   1.000
_cell.length_b   1.000
_cell.length_c   1.000
_cell.angle_alpha   90.00
_cell.angle_beta   90.00
_cell.angle_gamma   90.00
#
_symmetry.space_group_name_H-M   'P 1'
#
loop_
_entity.id
_entity.type
_entity.pdbx_description
1 polymer ?
#
loop_
_entity_poly.entity_id
_entity_poly.type
_entity_poly.pdbx_seq_one_letter_code
_entity_poly.pdbx_strand_id
1 'polypeptide(L)' 'MIDEYEEVAKIEIEEEDGEYRALVWTPLGGEREFRGSLEEVLEQILVDLREEFSSEIDTTGGLEPLEEE' A
#
# COMPACT_ATOMS: atom_id res chain seq x y z
N MET A 1 20.99 -12.85 13.33
CA MET A 1 20.60 -11.45 13.06
C MET A 1 19.54 -11.57 12.00
N ILE A 2 18.27 -11.41 12.37
CA ILE A 2 17.15 -11.47 11.41
C ILE A 2 16.70 -10.02 11.29
N ASP A 3 17.21 -9.35 10.28
CA ASP A 3 16.73 -8.05 9.82
C ASP A 3 16.53 -8.24 8.31
N GLU A 4 15.44 -8.93 7.96
CA GLU A 4 15.02 -9.12 6.57
C GLU A 4 13.58 -8.60 6.47
N TYR A 5 13.39 -7.33 6.80
CA TYR A 5 12.22 -6.58 6.31
C TYR A 5 12.66 -5.91 5.02
N GLU A 6 12.20 -6.43 3.89
CA GLU A 6 12.35 -5.75 2.61
C GLU A 6 11.41 -4.52 2.61
N GLU A 7 11.96 -3.35 2.33
CA GLU A 7 11.16 -2.12 2.23
C GLU A 7 10.30 -2.18 0.96
N VAL A 8 9.03 -2.52 1.12
CA VAL A 8 8.08 -2.70 0.01
C VAL A 8 7.35 -1.41 -0.38
N ALA A 9 7.41 -0.36 0.44
CA ALA A 9 6.82 0.94 0.14
C ALA A 9 7.49 2.06 0.95
N LYS A 10 7.61 3.25 0.34
CA LYS A 10 7.96 4.51 1.01
C LYS A 10 6.78 5.46 0.90
N ILE A 11 6.45 6.14 2.00
CA ILE A 11 5.34 7.12 2.06
C ILE A 11 5.86 8.38 2.73
N GLU A 12 5.75 9.52 2.04
CA GLU A 12 6.07 10.85 2.60
C GLU A 12 4.79 11.68 2.61
N ILE A 13 4.47 12.31 3.74
CA ILE A 13 3.28 13.16 3.90
C ILE A 13 3.73 14.52 4.41
N GLU A 14 3.32 15.58 3.71
CA GLU A 14 3.59 16.98 4.04
C GLU A 14 2.28 17.77 4.08
N GLU A 15 2.16 18.71 5.02
CA GLU A 15 1.06 19.68 5.04
C GLU A 15 1.47 20.92 4.22
N GLU A 16 0.67 21.28 3.22
CA GLU A 16 0.83 22.45 2.37
C GLU A 16 -0.47 23.27 2.37
N ASP A 17 -0.41 24.51 2.87
CA ASP A 17 -1.52 25.49 2.86
C ASP A 17 -2.86 24.97 3.44
N GLY A 18 -2.81 24.08 4.45
CA GLY A 18 -3.99 23.52 5.12
C GLY A 18 -4.57 22.28 4.43
N GLU A 19 -3.91 21.80 3.39
CA GLU A 19 -4.14 20.50 2.74
C GLU A 19 -2.93 19.59 2.97
N TYR A 20 -3.11 18.29 2.84
CA TYR A 20 -2.05 17.29 2.92
C TYR A 20 -1.69 16.82 1.52
N ARG A 21 -0.39 16.73 1.24
CA ARG A 21 0.19 16.11 0.07
C ARG A 21 0.94 14.87 0.50
N ALA A 22 0.65 13.74 -0.13
CA ALA A 22 1.39 12.51 0.09
C ALA A 22 2.02 12.00 -1.19
N LEU A 23 3.26 11.53 -1.08
CA LEU A 23 3.98 10.83 -2.12
C LEU A 23 4.20 9.38 -1.67
N VAL A 24 3.73 8.44 -2.49
CA VAL A 24 3.88 7.00 -2.27
C VAL A 24 4.78 6.44 -3.35
N TRP A 25 5.79 5.69 -2.94
CA TRP A 25 6.66 4.94 -3.83
C TRP A 25 6.58 3.47 -3.51
N THR A 26 6.30 2.66 -4.52
CA THR A 26 6.39 1.20 -4.41
C THR A 26 7.16 0.63 -5.59
N PRO A 27 7.76 -0.57 -5.46
CA PRO A 27 8.46 -1.22 -6.54
C PRO A 27 7.59 -1.52 -7.77
N LEU A 28 6.29 -1.77 -7.57
CA LEU A 28 5.38 -2.25 -8.62
C LEU A 28 4.67 -1.12 -9.37
N GLY A 29 4.21 -0.09 -8.67
CA GLY A 29 3.45 0.98 -9.31
C GLY A 29 4.12 2.35 -9.24
N GLY A 30 5.40 2.42 -8.87
CA GLY A 30 6.22 3.63 -8.98
C GLY A 30 5.81 4.75 -8.01
N GLU A 31 6.06 5.99 -8.41
CA GLU A 31 5.72 7.20 -7.65
C GLU A 31 4.27 7.64 -7.93
N ARG A 32 3.49 7.85 -6.86
CA ARG A 32 2.10 8.32 -6.90
C ARG A 32 1.91 9.47 -5.92
N GLU A 33 1.10 10.46 -6.30
CA GLU A 33 0.82 11.64 -5.47
C GLU A 33 -0.68 11.69 -5.11
N PHE A 34 -0.97 11.95 -3.83
CA PHE A 34 -2.31 12.14 -3.29
C PHE A 34 -2.42 13.51 -2.61
N ARG A 35 -3.59 14.14 -2.70
CA ARG A 35 -3.86 15.45 -2.06
C ARG A 35 -5.25 15.50 -1.46
N GLY A 36 -5.41 16.22 -0.35
CA GLY A 36 -6.71 16.47 0.27
C GLY A 36 -6.60 16.67 1.78
N SER A 37 -7.68 16.41 2.53
CA SER A 37 -7.57 16.30 3.98
C SER A 37 -6.71 15.08 4.37
N LEU A 38 -6.16 15.09 5.59
CA LEU A 38 -5.36 13.97 6.08
C LEU A 38 -6.12 12.64 5.99
N GLU A 39 -7.41 12.64 6.37
CA GLU A 39 -8.26 11.44 6.32
C GLU A 39 -8.40 10.93 4.89
N GLU A 40 -8.74 11.81 3.94
CA GLU A 40 -8.88 11.45 2.53
C GLU A 40 -7.57 10.90 1.94
N VAL A 41 -6.44 11.53 2.25
CA VAL A 41 -5.13 11.10 1.78
C VAL A 41 -4.77 9.72 2.33
N LEU A 42 -5.01 9.46 3.60
CA LEU A 42 -4.75 8.16 4.21
C LEU A 42 -5.65 7.05 3.63
N GLU A 43 -6.92 7.34 3.38
CA GLU A 43 -7.85 6.40 2.73
C GLU A 43 -7.39 6.05 1.31
N GLN A 44 -6.96 7.05 0.53
CA GLN A 44 -6.44 6.86 -0.83
C GLN A 44 -5.18 5.98 -0.83
N ILE A 45 -4.22 6.28 0.05
CA ILE A 45 -3.00 5.47 0.22
C ILE A 45 -3.36 4.03 0.61
N LEU A 46 -4.31 3.83 1.53
CA LEU A 46 -4.72 2.50 1.96
C LEU A 46 -5.33 1.69 0.81
N VAL A 47 -6.22 2.30 0.03
CA VAL A 47 -6.83 1.65 -1.13
C VAL A 47 -5.77 1.29 -2.16
N ASP A 48 -4.91 2.23 -2.51
CA ASP A 48 -3.83 2.08 -3.49
C ASP A 48 -2.88 0.92 -3.14
N LEU A 49 -2.35 0.92 -1.91
CA LEU A 49 -1.48 -0.16 -1.44
C LEU A 49 -2.23 -1.50 -1.37
N ARG A 50 -3.49 -1.49 -0.94
CA ARG A 50 -4.29 -2.72 -0.90
C ARG A 50 -4.49 -3.28 -2.31
N GLU A 51 -4.82 -2.47 -3.31
CA GLU A 51 -5.00 -2.95 -4.68
C GLU A 51 -3.71 -3.53 -5.25
N GLU A 52 -2.58 -2.87 -5.00
CA GLU A 52 -1.28 -3.29 -5.48
C GLU A 52 -0.82 -4.62 -4.84
N PHE A 53 -0.89 -4.74 -3.51
CA PHE A 53 -0.46 -5.94 -2.80
C PHE A 53 -1.52 -7.05 -2.74
N SER A 54 -2.80 -6.75 -2.98
CA SER A 54 -3.84 -7.79 -3.07
C SER A 54 -3.68 -8.63 -4.33
N SER A 55 -3.06 -8.11 -5.39
CA SER A 55 -2.74 -8.91 -6.58
C SER A 55 -1.76 -10.05 -6.29
N GLU A 56 -0.90 -9.91 -5.27
CA GLU A 56 0.02 -10.96 -4.84
C GLU A 56 -0.67 -12.09 -4.06
N ILE A 57 -1.79 -11.79 -3.40
CA ILE A 57 -2.55 -12.78 -2.61
C ILE A 57 -3.31 -13.74 -3.54
N ASP A 58 -3.84 -13.25 -4.67
CA ASP A 58 -4.54 -14.10 -5.65
C ASP A 58 -3.58 -14.98 -6.48
N THR A 59 -2.30 -14.60 -6.62
CA THR A 59 -1.34 -15.36 -7.45
C THR A 59 -0.60 -16.46 -6.66
N THR A 60 -0.57 -16.38 -5.32
CA THR A 60 0.10 -17.39 -4.46
C THR A 60 -0.87 -18.18 -3.55
N GLY A 61 -2.17 -17.85 -3.56
CA GLY A 61 -3.15 -18.33 -2.59
C GLY A 61 -4.29 -19.18 -3.15
N GLY A 62 -3.99 -20.18 -3.96
CA GLY A 62 -4.90 -21.32 -4.12
C GLY A 62 -5.00 -22.09 -2.80
N LEU A 63 -5.80 -21.61 -1.86
CA LEU A 63 -6.20 -22.39 -0.69
C LEU A 63 -7.17 -23.47 -1.19
N GLU A 64 -6.64 -24.66 -1.45
CA GLU A 64 -7.45 -25.86 -1.57
C GLU A 64 -8.30 -25.98 -0.30
N PRO A 65 -9.63 -26.11 -0.39
CA PRO A 65 -10.44 -26.40 0.79
C PRO A 65 -9.97 -27.74 1.34
N LEU A 66 -9.60 -27.77 2.63
CA LEU A 66 -9.35 -29.02 3.34
C LEU A 66 -10.66 -29.80 3.34
N GLU A 67 -10.76 -30.83 2.50
CA GLU A 67 -11.79 -31.86 2.64
C GLU A 67 -11.50 -32.58 3.95
N GLU A 68 -12.32 -32.32 4.98
CA GLU A 68 -12.34 -33.11 6.20
C GLU A 68 -12.99 -34.46 5.87
N GLU A 69 -12.20 -35.54 5.90
CA GLU A 69 -12.67 -36.95 5.80
C GLU A 69 -13.54 -37.38 6.99
#